data_AF-A0A2E2VEB1-F1
#
_entry.id   AF-A0A2E2VEB1-F1
#
_cell.length_a   1.000
_cell.length_b   1.000
_cell.length_c   1.000
_cell.angle_alpha   90.00
_cell.angle_beta   90.00
_cell.angle_gamma   90.00
#
_symmetry.space_group_name_H-M   'P 1'
#
loop_
_entity.id
_entity.type
_entity.pdbx_description
1 polymer ?
#
loop_
_entity_poly.entity_id
_entity_poly.type
_entity_poly.pdbx_seq_one_letter_code
_entity_poly.pdbx_strand_id
1 'polypeptide(L)'
;MTDEENIRFSFRSFEHEVEVVIQGPPSWVNLYRERIGLEGDIGYTQSVSGITEDSFAGDGDFKMQTELPGPPPDPSRLPSVVRVVGDLDIDSGVAELGIPEKTEPNLAEISLFIEELDENPEPLSDNISGDPMAESWIQLVMTLVVREHGHTSLSVSSIESLLGDRINRSGVDLQMFLDRLWLLGKLERIHGGAETQYAPNPSWLEAN
;
A
#
# COMPACT_ATOMS: atom_id res chain seq x y z
N MET A 1 -27.54 16.57 -40.50
CA MET A 1 -26.31 16.05 -39.89
C MET A 1 -26.73 15.53 -38.54
N THR A 2 -26.63 14.21 -38.34
CA THR A 2 -27.12 13.55 -37.12
C THR A 2 -26.15 13.89 -36.00
N ASP A 3 -26.61 14.55 -34.95
CA ASP A 3 -25.86 14.72 -33.71
C ASP A 3 -25.71 13.33 -33.07
N GLU A 4 -24.71 12.56 -33.49
CA GLU A 4 -24.37 11.31 -32.81
C GLU A 4 -23.77 11.69 -31.45
N GLU A 5 -24.42 11.29 -30.36
CA GLU A 5 -23.88 11.47 -29.02
C GLU A 5 -22.49 10.82 -28.94
N ASN A 6 -21.52 11.59 -28.44
CA ASN A 6 -20.15 11.09 -28.31
C ASN A 6 -20.12 9.90 -27.35
N ILE A 7 -19.35 8.88 -27.68
CA ILE A 7 -19.10 7.73 -26.82
C ILE A 7 -17.63 7.69 -26.42
N ARG A 8 -17.34 7.08 -25.27
CA ARG A 8 -16.00 6.77 -24.77
C ARG A 8 -15.84 5.27 -24.67
N PHE A 9 -14.83 4.75 -25.32
CA PHE A 9 -14.36 3.38 -25.16
C PHE A 9 -13.12 3.38 -24.25
N SER A 10 -13.10 2.49 -23.27
CA SER A 10 -11.99 2.29 -22.34
C SER A 10 -11.59 0.82 -22.28
N PHE A 11 -10.29 0.56 -22.41
CA PHE A 11 -9.69 -0.77 -22.28
C PHE A 11 -8.46 -0.69 -21.37
N ARG A 12 -8.34 -1.65 -20.45
CA ARG A 12 -7.18 -1.78 -19.56
C ARG A 12 -6.72 -3.23 -19.55
N SER A 13 -5.44 -3.45 -19.84
CA SER A 13 -4.78 -4.76 -19.71
C SER A 13 -3.89 -4.75 -18.46
N PHE A 14 -4.19 -5.64 -17.51
CA PHE A 14 -3.38 -5.80 -16.30
C PHE A 14 -2.06 -6.53 -16.56
N GLU A 15 -2.03 -7.42 -17.56
CA GLU A 15 -0.85 -8.22 -17.90
C GLU A 15 0.23 -7.39 -18.61
N HIS A 16 -0.19 -6.38 -19.38
CA HIS A 16 0.70 -5.55 -20.17
C HIS A 16 0.80 -4.10 -19.65
N GLU A 17 0.12 -3.79 -18.54
CA GLU A 17 0.03 -2.43 -17.94
C GLU A 17 -0.37 -1.33 -18.95
N VAL A 18 -1.17 -1.68 -19.97
CA VAL A 18 -1.62 -0.73 -21.01
C VAL A 18 -3.05 -0.26 -20.73
N GLU A 19 -3.27 1.04 -20.83
CA GLU A 19 -4.59 1.68 -20.82
C GLU A 19 -4.84 2.41 -22.16
N VAL A 20 -6.01 2.17 -22.77
CA VAL A 20 -6.44 2.79 -24.02
C VAL A 20 -7.80 3.42 -23.81
N VAL A 21 -7.91 4.73 -24.08
CA VAL A 21 -9.16 5.49 -24.01
C VAL A 21 -9.39 6.21 -25.34
N ILE A 22 -10.56 5.98 -25.95
CA ILE A 22 -10.93 6.54 -27.26
C ILE A 22 -12.29 7.22 -27.10
N GLN A 23 -12.37 8.53 -27.40
CA GLN A 23 -13.60 9.31 -27.26
C GLN A 23 -13.94 10.02 -28.56
N GLY A 24 -15.21 9.96 -28.98
CA GLY A 24 -15.69 10.65 -30.17
C GLY A 24 -17.01 10.07 -30.68
N PRO A 25 -17.39 10.38 -31.94
CA PRO A 25 -18.58 9.82 -32.56
C PRO A 25 -18.51 8.28 -32.62
N PRO A 26 -19.63 7.57 -32.46
CA PRO A 26 -19.66 6.11 -32.45
C PRO A 26 -19.01 5.46 -33.67
N SER A 27 -19.26 6.04 -34.84
CA SER A 27 -18.66 5.62 -36.11
C SER A 27 -17.12 5.72 -36.11
N TRP A 28 -16.58 6.76 -35.49
CA TRP A 28 -15.13 6.98 -35.39
C TRP A 28 -14.48 6.07 -34.34
N VAL A 29 -15.11 5.93 -33.17
CA VAL A 29 -14.61 5.09 -32.08
C VAL A 29 -14.55 3.62 -32.51
N ASN A 30 -15.57 3.13 -33.22
CA ASN A 30 -15.59 1.76 -33.73
C ASN A 30 -14.51 1.51 -34.80
N LEU A 31 -14.28 2.46 -35.71
CA LEU A 31 -13.22 2.36 -36.72
C LEU A 31 -11.82 2.28 -36.09
N TYR A 32 -11.55 3.11 -35.09
CA TYR A 32 -10.25 3.09 -34.42
C TYR A 32 -10.06 1.84 -33.56
N ARG A 33 -11.13 1.36 -32.92
CA ARG A 33 -11.15 0.10 -32.18
C ARG A 33 -10.81 -1.11 -33.07
N GLU A 34 -11.39 -1.17 -34.27
CA GLU A 34 -11.09 -2.21 -35.26
C GLU A 34 -9.62 -2.14 -35.71
N ARG A 35 -9.12 -0.93 -36.01
CA ARG A 35 -7.74 -0.73 -36.49
C ARG A 35 -6.66 -1.14 -35.49
N ILE A 36 -6.91 -0.98 -34.20
CA ILE A 36 -5.97 -1.37 -33.12
C ILE A 36 -6.15 -2.83 -32.69
N GLY A 37 -7.02 -3.59 -33.36
CA GLY A 37 -7.27 -5.00 -33.04
C GLY A 37 -8.01 -5.21 -31.73
N LEU A 38 -8.71 -4.19 -31.22
CA LEU A 38 -9.54 -4.31 -30.01
C LEU A 38 -11.00 -4.66 -30.35
N GLU A 39 -11.21 -5.51 -31.37
CA GLU A 39 -12.52 -6.00 -31.81
C GLU A 39 -13.06 -7.11 -30.88
N GLY A 40 -14.38 -7.18 -30.66
CA GLY A 40 -15.03 -8.18 -29.80
C GLY A 40 -15.49 -7.67 -28.42
N ASP A 41 -15.73 -8.54 -27.44
CA ASP A 41 -16.17 -8.16 -26.08
C ASP A 41 -14.98 -7.78 -25.17
N ILE A 42 -14.12 -6.89 -25.65
CA ILE A 42 -12.95 -6.38 -24.91
C ILE A 42 -13.09 -4.88 -24.66
N GLY A 43 -13.08 -4.48 -23.39
CA GLY A 43 -13.28 -3.09 -22.94
C GLY A 43 -14.75 -2.72 -22.66
N TYR A 44 -14.99 -1.48 -22.22
CA TYR A 44 -16.32 -0.94 -21.94
C TYR A 44 -16.56 0.34 -22.75
N THR A 45 -17.80 0.53 -23.22
CA THR A 45 -18.23 1.72 -23.96
C THR A 45 -19.28 2.47 -23.15
N GLN A 46 -19.05 3.76 -22.90
CA GLN A 46 -19.96 4.64 -22.17
C GLN A 46 -20.41 5.80 -23.07
N SER A 47 -21.69 6.21 -22.97
CA SER A 47 -22.13 7.47 -23.59
C SER A 47 -21.54 8.68 -22.84
N VAL A 48 -21.04 9.65 -23.59
CA VAL A 48 -20.55 10.95 -23.12
C VAL A 48 -21.59 12.01 -23.46
N SER A 49 -22.86 11.75 -23.17
CA SER A 49 -23.87 12.80 -23.05
C SER A 49 -23.52 13.61 -21.80
N GLY A 50 -23.39 14.92 -21.94
CA GLY A 50 -22.83 15.83 -20.94
C GLY A 50 -23.28 15.53 -19.51
N ILE A 51 -22.39 14.90 -18.74
CA ILE A 51 -22.32 15.10 -17.31
C ILE A 51 -21.71 16.50 -17.19
N THR A 52 -22.54 17.53 -17.37
CA THR A 52 -22.25 18.84 -16.79
C THR A 52 -21.99 18.60 -15.31
N GLU A 53 -20.86 19.11 -14.85
CA GLU A 53 -20.31 19.05 -13.51
C GLU A 53 -21.21 19.78 -12.48
N ASP A 54 -22.48 19.37 -12.35
CA ASP A 54 -23.46 20.06 -11.51
C ASP A 54 -24.17 19.10 -10.53
N SER A 55 -23.48 18.02 -10.13
CA SER A 55 -23.94 17.15 -9.04
C SER A 55 -23.27 17.44 -7.68
N PHE A 56 -22.52 18.55 -7.54
CA PHE A 56 -21.90 18.96 -6.28
C PHE A 56 -21.97 20.46 -5.97
N ALA A 57 -22.93 21.20 -6.54
CA ALA A 57 -23.23 22.56 -6.11
C ALA A 57 -24.71 22.65 -5.74
N GLY A 58 -24.99 22.57 -4.44
CA GLY A 58 -26.30 22.94 -3.91
C GLY A 58 -26.51 24.43 -4.06
N ASP A 59 -27.50 24.82 -4.85
CA ASP A 59 -28.51 25.83 -4.53
C ASP A 59 -29.52 25.87 -5.69
N GLY A 60 -30.64 25.18 -5.50
CA GLY A 60 -31.70 25.10 -6.50
C GLY A 60 -32.99 24.68 -5.81
N ASP A 61 -33.85 25.66 -5.54
CA ASP A 61 -35.17 25.54 -4.92
C ASP A 61 -36.09 24.64 -5.76
N PHE A 62 -35.89 23.32 -5.68
CA PHE A 62 -36.85 22.34 -6.16
C PHE A 62 -37.93 22.19 -5.10
N LYS A 63 -38.98 23.02 -5.18
CA LYS A 63 -40.26 22.74 -4.50
C LYS A 63 -40.98 21.56 -5.17
N MET A 64 -40.41 20.37 -5.06
CA MET A 64 -41.19 19.14 -5.18
C MET A 64 -41.90 18.93 -3.84
N GLN A 65 -43.18 19.29 -3.78
CA GLN A 65 -44.05 18.88 -2.68
C GLN A 65 -44.32 17.37 -2.83
N THR A 66 -43.35 16.56 -2.42
CA THR A 66 -43.52 15.13 -2.22
C THR A 66 -44.07 14.96 -0.81
N GLU A 67 -45.38 15.10 -0.63
CA GLU A 67 -46.01 14.70 0.63
C GLU A 67 -45.87 13.19 0.78
N LEU A 68 -44.84 12.77 1.51
CA LEU A 68 -44.64 11.37 1.88
C LEU A 68 -45.83 10.91 2.73
N PRO A 69 -46.43 9.73 2.47
CA PRO A 69 -47.52 9.23 3.29
C PRO A 69 -47.01 8.91 4.70
N GLY A 70 -47.40 9.72 5.68
CA GLY A 70 -47.07 9.52 7.08
C GLY A 70 -47.12 10.82 7.90
N PRO A 71 -47.23 10.73 9.24
CA PRO A 71 -47.05 11.91 10.09
C PRO A 71 -45.65 12.50 9.88
N PRO A 72 -45.49 13.84 9.98
CA PRO A 72 -44.19 14.48 9.84
C PRO A 72 -43.17 13.81 10.77
N PRO A 73 -41.96 13.46 10.28
CA PRO A 73 -40.94 12.91 11.15
C PRO A 73 -40.67 13.92 12.27
N ASP A 74 -40.75 13.46 13.53
CA ASP A 74 -40.50 14.30 14.70
C ASP A 74 -38.99 14.33 14.99
N PRO A 75 -38.30 15.44 14.70
CA PRO A 75 -36.85 15.55 14.92
C PRO A 75 -36.48 15.46 16.41
N SER A 76 -37.44 15.60 17.32
CA SER A 76 -37.24 15.47 18.77
C SER A 76 -36.97 14.02 19.21
N ARG A 77 -37.18 13.03 18.33
CA ARG A 77 -36.88 11.61 18.59
C ARG A 77 -35.46 11.19 18.20
N LEU A 78 -34.68 12.08 17.57
CA LEU A 78 -33.29 11.81 17.26
C LEU A 78 -32.46 11.98 18.54
N PRO A 79 -31.75 10.94 19.02
CA PRO A 79 -30.83 11.11 20.13
C PRO A 79 -29.68 12.01 19.69
N SER A 80 -29.45 13.12 20.41
CA SER A 80 -28.39 14.10 20.13
C SER A 80 -27.00 13.59 20.56
N VAL A 81 -26.64 12.35 20.18
CA VAL A 81 -25.31 11.81 20.45
C VAL A 81 -24.35 12.41 19.45
N VAL A 82 -23.88 13.61 19.78
CA VAL A 82 -22.73 14.22 19.12
C VAL A 82 -21.50 13.49 19.66
N ARG A 83 -21.01 12.48 18.93
CA ARG A 83 -19.64 12.00 19.18
C ARG A 83 -18.70 13.12 18.75
N VAL A 84 -17.84 13.58 19.66
CA VAL A 84 -16.77 14.51 19.30
C VAL A 84 -15.80 13.74 18.41
N VAL A 85 -15.85 14.02 17.11
CA VAL A 85 -14.91 13.43 16.16
C VAL A 85 -13.58 14.18 16.33
N GLY A 86 -12.50 13.45 16.62
CA GLY A 86 -11.16 14.01 16.73
C GLY A 86 -10.57 14.13 18.14
N ASP A 87 -11.27 13.68 19.18
CA ASP A 87 -10.75 13.60 20.56
C ASP A 87 -10.08 12.25 20.89
N LEU A 88 -9.86 11.42 19.87
CA LEU A 88 -9.19 10.12 20.05
C LEU A 88 -7.67 10.36 20.13
N ASP A 89 -7.15 10.34 21.35
CA ASP A 89 -5.73 10.28 21.61
C ASP A 89 -5.27 8.81 21.65
N ILE A 90 -4.60 8.40 20.58
CA ILE A 90 -4.14 7.02 20.39
C ILE A 90 -3.02 6.71 21.39
N ASP A 91 -2.16 7.68 21.69
CA ASP A 91 -0.98 7.49 22.53
C ASP A 91 -1.38 7.23 23.99
N SER A 92 -2.35 7.99 24.52
CA SER A 92 -2.89 7.72 25.87
C SER A 92 -3.65 6.39 25.95
N GLY A 93 -4.38 6.01 24.90
CA GLY A 93 -5.05 4.70 24.83
C GLY A 93 -4.07 3.52 24.84
N VAL A 94 -2.95 3.64 24.12
CA VAL A 94 -1.87 2.62 24.10
C VAL A 94 -1.18 2.52 25.47
N ALA A 95 -0.96 3.66 26.14
CA ALA A 95 -0.41 3.69 27.50
C ALA A 95 -1.33 3.03 28.54
N GLU A 96 -2.66 3.24 28.43
CA GLU A 96 -3.65 2.59 29.31
C GLU A 96 -3.69 1.06 29.12
N LEU A 97 -3.42 0.59 27.90
CA LEU A 97 -3.33 -0.84 27.56
C LEU A 97 -2.00 -1.49 28.01
N GLY A 98 -1.04 -0.72 28.54
CA GLY A 98 0.25 -1.22 29.01
C GLY A 98 1.16 -1.73 27.88
N ILE A 99 0.93 -1.27 26.65
CA ILE A 99 1.76 -1.63 25.50
C ILE A 99 3.01 -0.74 25.54
N PRO A 100 4.23 -1.29 25.42
CA PRO A 100 5.45 -0.48 25.41
C PRO A 100 5.43 0.51 24.23
N GLU A 101 5.86 1.74 24.51
CA GLU A 101 5.92 2.83 23.53
C GLU A 101 6.93 2.48 22.42
N LYS A 102 6.52 2.71 21.16
CA LYS A 102 7.37 2.52 19.99
C LYS A 102 8.58 3.46 20.08
N THR A 103 9.73 2.94 20.48
CA THR A 103 10.97 3.70 20.63
C THR A 103 11.78 3.58 19.35
N GLU A 104 12.28 4.68 18.76
CA GLU A 104 13.18 4.63 17.59
C GLU A 104 14.33 3.63 17.80
N PRO A 105 14.66 2.79 16.79
CA PRO A 105 15.65 1.75 16.99
C PRO A 105 17.02 2.39 17.17
N ASN A 106 17.65 2.16 18.32
CA ASN A 106 18.99 2.66 18.58
C ASN A 106 20.00 1.76 17.85
N LEU A 107 20.40 2.19 16.64
CA LEU A 107 21.31 1.44 15.79
C LEU A 107 22.65 1.14 16.48
N ALA A 108 23.11 1.99 17.41
CA ALA A 108 24.36 1.76 18.13
C ALA A 108 24.25 0.61 19.14
N GLU A 109 23.11 0.51 19.83
CA GLU A 109 22.84 -0.61 20.74
C GLU A 109 22.69 -1.93 19.98
N ILE A 110 21.98 -1.90 18.85
CA ILE A 110 21.83 -3.07 17.98
C ILE A 110 23.18 -3.52 17.44
N SER A 111 24.04 -2.59 17.00
CA SER A 111 25.40 -2.92 16.54
C SER A 111 26.24 -3.55 17.65
N LEU A 112 26.19 -2.99 18.86
CA LEU A 112 26.91 -3.55 20.02
C LEU A 112 26.44 -4.97 20.33
N PHE A 113 25.14 -5.22 20.31
CA PHE A 113 24.56 -6.55 20.51
C PHE A 113 25.04 -7.54 19.43
N ILE A 114 25.06 -7.11 18.17
CA ILE A 114 25.57 -7.92 17.05
C ILE A 114 27.06 -8.22 17.18
N GLU A 115 27.84 -7.34 17.80
CA GLU A 115 29.26 -7.54 18.09
C GLU A 115 29.51 -8.44 19.29
N GLU A 116 28.64 -8.41 20.30
CA GLU A 116 28.72 -9.25 21.50
C GLU A 116 28.24 -10.69 21.25
N LEU A 117 27.52 -10.95 20.16
CA LEU A 117 27.18 -12.31 19.73
C LEU A 117 28.46 -13.13 19.48
N ASP A 118 28.78 -14.01 20.43
CA ASP A 118 29.92 -14.94 20.38
C ASP A 118 29.79 -15.95 19.21
N GLU A 119 28.58 -16.21 18.73
CA GLU A 119 28.29 -17.17 17.66
C GLU A 119 27.57 -16.52 16.48
N ASN A 120 28.06 -16.79 15.27
CA ASN A 120 27.39 -16.41 14.03
C ASN A 120 26.07 -17.19 13.88
N PRO A 121 25.02 -16.59 13.30
CA PRO A 121 23.76 -17.30 13.07
C PRO A 121 23.98 -18.50 12.14
N GLU A 122 23.24 -19.59 12.39
CA GLU A 122 23.25 -20.74 11.50
C GLU A 122 22.72 -20.36 10.11
N PRO A 123 23.33 -20.85 9.02
CA PRO A 123 22.83 -20.58 7.68
C PRO A 123 21.46 -21.24 7.47
N LEU A 124 20.55 -20.52 6.82
CA LEU A 124 19.20 -21.05 6.56
C LEU A 124 19.24 -22.27 5.63
N SER A 125 18.50 -23.32 5.97
CA SER A 125 18.41 -24.54 5.15
C SER A 125 17.39 -24.43 3.99
N ASP A 126 16.96 -23.21 3.66
CA ASP A 126 15.94 -22.96 2.64
C ASP A 126 16.49 -23.24 1.23
N ASN A 127 15.80 -24.09 0.47
CA ASN A 127 16.21 -24.53 -0.86
C ASN A 127 16.12 -23.42 -1.92
N ILE A 128 15.40 -22.33 -1.63
CA ILE A 128 15.25 -21.15 -2.49
C ILE A 128 16.23 -20.03 -2.09
N SER A 129 16.95 -20.18 -0.98
CA SER A 129 17.91 -19.18 -0.50
C SER A 129 19.05 -18.95 -1.49
N GLY A 130 19.31 -17.68 -1.82
CA GLY A 130 20.41 -17.32 -2.71
C GLY A 130 21.74 -17.18 -1.98
N ASP A 131 21.69 -16.74 -0.71
CA ASP A 131 22.83 -16.68 0.19
C ASP A 131 22.33 -16.96 1.63
N PRO A 132 22.33 -18.23 2.06
CA PRO A 132 21.83 -18.65 3.36
C PRO A 132 22.41 -17.93 4.56
N MET A 133 23.69 -17.52 4.48
CA MET A 133 24.40 -16.86 5.57
C MET A 133 24.03 -15.38 5.65
N ALA A 134 23.94 -14.69 4.51
CA ALA A 134 23.53 -13.29 4.51
C ALA A 134 22.06 -13.15 4.93
N GLU A 135 21.20 -14.09 4.53
CA GLU A 135 19.79 -14.10 4.91
C GLU A 135 19.59 -14.30 6.42
N SER A 136 20.37 -15.16 7.06
CA SER A 136 20.28 -15.38 8.51
C SER A 136 20.69 -14.14 9.31
N TRP A 137 21.69 -13.38 8.84
CA TRP A 137 22.04 -12.09 9.42
C TRP A 137 20.90 -11.07 9.33
N ILE A 138 20.26 -10.94 8.16
CA ILE A 138 19.11 -10.04 8.00
C ILE A 138 17.95 -10.49 8.88
N GLN A 139 17.67 -11.80 8.95
CA GLN A 139 16.61 -12.35 9.79
C GLN A 139 16.87 -12.07 11.29
N LEU A 140 18.12 -12.21 11.75
CA LEU A 140 18.51 -11.90 13.13
C LEU A 140 18.26 -10.43 13.47
N VAL A 141 18.75 -9.51 12.63
CA VAL A 141 18.57 -8.07 12.85
C VAL A 141 17.09 -7.69 12.83
N MET A 142 16.34 -8.18 11.86
CA MET A 142 14.90 -7.92 11.78
C MET A 142 14.14 -8.48 12.99
N THR A 143 14.53 -9.67 13.48
CA THR A 143 13.96 -10.25 14.70
C THR A 143 14.24 -9.39 15.92
N LEU A 144 15.48 -8.90 16.05
CA LEU A 144 15.89 -8.03 17.14
C LEU A 144 15.08 -6.72 17.13
N VAL A 145 15.00 -6.07 15.97
CA VAL A 145 14.30 -4.78 15.81
C VAL A 145 12.79 -4.91 16.09
N VAL A 146 12.16 -5.99 15.63
CA VAL A 146 10.73 -6.25 15.87
C VAL A 146 10.46 -6.61 17.33
N ARG A 147 11.27 -7.50 17.92
CA ARG A 147 11.01 -8.03 19.27
C ARG A 147 11.45 -7.09 20.39
N GLU A 148 12.59 -6.42 20.24
CA GLU A 148 13.16 -5.60 21.31
C GLU A 148 12.71 -4.13 21.21
N HIS A 149 12.61 -3.60 19.97
CA HIS A 149 12.31 -2.18 19.76
C HIS A 149 10.90 -1.92 19.23
N GLY A 150 10.12 -2.96 18.90
CA GLY A 150 8.76 -2.81 18.36
C GLY A 150 8.72 -2.09 17.00
N HIS A 151 9.85 -1.98 16.30
CA HIS A 151 9.91 -1.40 14.97
C HIS A 151 9.70 -2.48 13.91
N THR A 152 8.82 -2.19 12.97
CA THR A 152 8.40 -3.15 11.96
C THR A 152 9.21 -3.06 10.68
N SER A 153 10.07 -2.04 10.52
CA SER A 153 10.83 -1.82 9.29
C SER A 153 12.15 -1.10 9.52
N LEU A 154 13.11 -1.33 8.62
CA LEU A 154 14.40 -0.64 8.59
C LEU A 154 14.67 -0.06 7.19
N SER A 155 15.37 1.08 7.15
CA SER A 155 15.86 1.67 5.90
C SER A 155 17.05 0.89 5.35
N VAL A 156 17.29 1.00 4.03
CA VAL A 156 18.48 0.39 3.39
C VAL A 156 19.77 0.86 4.06
N SER A 157 19.89 2.15 4.35
CA SER A 157 21.08 2.71 5.01
C SER A 157 21.27 2.23 6.44
N SER A 158 20.17 2.01 7.19
CA SER A 158 20.25 1.40 8.52
C SER A 158 20.74 -0.04 8.45
N ILE A 159 20.22 -0.83 7.51
CA ILE A 159 20.65 -2.23 7.31
C ILE A 159 22.12 -2.28 6.88
N GLU A 160 22.53 -1.38 5.98
CA GLU A 160 23.91 -1.26 5.53
C GLU A 160 24.86 -0.93 6.68
N SER A 161 24.48 0.03 7.53
CA SER A 161 25.29 0.41 8.70
C SER A 161 25.44 -0.72 9.72
N LEU A 162 24.45 -1.61 9.83
CA LEU A 162 24.47 -2.71 10.79
C LEU A 162 25.18 -3.96 10.26
N LEU A 163 24.99 -4.27 8.98
CA LEU A 163 25.38 -5.57 8.42
C LEU A 163 26.37 -5.47 7.26
N GLY A 164 26.61 -4.30 6.67
CA GLY A 164 27.38 -4.15 5.42
C GLY A 164 28.73 -4.88 5.43
N ASP A 165 29.47 -4.76 6.54
CA ASP A 165 30.76 -5.44 6.73
C ASP A 165 30.63 -6.97 6.91
N ARG A 166 29.54 -7.44 7.53
CA ARG A 166 29.28 -8.86 7.81
C ARG A 166 28.84 -9.62 6.55
N ILE A 167 27.93 -9.03 5.78
CA ILE A 167 27.38 -9.66 4.57
C ILE A 167 28.17 -9.31 3.30
N ASN A 168 29.19 -8.45 3.44
CA ASN A 168 30.05 -7.94 2.36
C ASN A 168 29.23 -7.40 1.17
N ARG A 169 28.18 -6.64 1.47
CA ARG A 169 27.28 -6.01 0.48
C ARG A 169 26.94 -4.59 0.94
N SER A 170 27.07 -3.65 0.02
CA SER A 170 26.84 -2.22 0.27
C SER A 170 26.12 -1.56 -0.91
N GLY A 171 25.48 -0.44 -0.65
CA GLY A 171 24.72 0.35 -1.63
C GLY A 171 23.78 -0.47 -2.51
N VAL A 172 24.06 -0.48 -3.82
CA VAL A 172 23.20 -1.11 -4.84
C VAL A 172 23.14 -2.63 -4.67
N ASP A 173 24.26 -3.28 -4.29
CA ASP A 173 24.31 -4.73 -4.15
C ASP A 173 23.44 -5.20 -2.97
N LEU A 174 23.44 -4.44 -1.89
CA LEU A 174 22.55 -4.67 -0.75
C LEU A 174 21.09 -4.47 -1.16
N GLN A 175 20.78 -3.40 -1.87
CA GLN A 175 19.42 -3.13 -2.32
C GLN A 175 18.89 -4.24 -3.24
N MET A 176 19.69 -4.71 -4.20
CA MET A 176 19.33 -5.83 -5.08
C MET A 176 19.09 -7.13 -4.30
N PHE A 177 19.86 -7.35 -3.24
CA PHE A 177 19.68 -8.50 -2.35
C PHE A 177 18.36 -8.39 -1.57
N LEU A 178 18.05 -7.23 -0.98
CA LEU A 178 16.79 -6.98 -0.28
C LEU A 178 15.58 -7.08 -1.22
N ASP A 179 15.69 -6.54 -2.44
CA ASP A 179 14.65 -6.66 -3.47
C ASP A 179 14.40 -8.13 -3.86
N ARG A 180 15.44 -8.97 -3.88
CA ARG A 180 15.26 -10.42 -4.07
C ARG A 180 14.49 -11.05 -2.93
N LEU A 181 14.81 -10.73 -1.68
CA LEU A 181 14.09 -11.25 -0.51
C LEU A 181 12.63 -10.80 -0.50
N TRP A 182 12.37 -9.58 -0.97
CA TRP A 182 11.02 -9.09 -1.20
C TRP A 182 10.28 -9.89 -2.28
N LEU A 183 10.92 -10.16 -3.43
CA LEU A 183 10.33 -11.00 -4.49
C LEU A 183 10.03 -12.43 -4.01
N LEU A 184 10.82 -12.95 -3.06
CA LEU A 184 10.59 -14.24 -2.42
C LEU A 184 9.49 -14.21 -1.33
N GLY A 185 8.93 -13.03 -1.03
CA GLY A 185 7.92 -12.85 0.01
C GLY A 185 8.44 -12.93 1.44
N LYS A 186 9.77 -12.95 1.63
CA LYS A 186 10.42 -12.96 2.95
C LYS A 186 10.41 -11.58 3.60
N LEU A 187 10.55 -10.55 2.77
CA LEU A 187 10.42 -9.15 3.18
C LEU A 187 9.21 -8.50 2.50
N GLU A 188 8.68 -7.48 3.14
CA GLU A 188 7.76 -6.52 2.56
C GLU A 188 8.48 -5.20 2.31
N ARG A 189 8.21 -4.57 1.17
CA ARG A 189 8.78 -3.29 0.80
C ARG A 189 7.80 -2.18 1.11
N ILE A 190 8.22 -1.22 1.92
CA ILE A 190 7.40 -0.09 2.35
C ILE A 190 7.92 1.18 1.70
N HIS A 191 7.01 1.85 0.97
CA HIS A 191 7.22 3.18 0.41
C HIS A 191 6.46 4.19 1.28
N GLY A 192 7.14 5.26 1.73
CA GLY A 192 6.51 6.24 2.62
C GLY A 192 7.47 7.19 3.33
N GLY A 193 8.78 6.97 3.25
CA GLY A 193 9.81 7.85 3.81
C GLY A 193 10.77 8.42 2.76
N ALA A 194 11.83 9.06 3.24
CA ALA A 194 12.93 9.57 2.39
C ALA A 194 13.67 8.44 1.65
N GLU A 195 13.62 7.23 2.21
CA GLU A 195 14.26 6.03 1.65
C GLU A 195 13.29 4.84 1.64
N THR A 196 13.59 3.85 0.80
CA THR A 196 12.87 2.57 0.80
C THR A 196 13.15 1.85 2.12
N GLN A 197 12.09 1.34 2.73
CA GLN A 197 12.20 0.53 3.94
C GLN A 197 11.77 -0.91 3.67
N TYR A 198 12.35 -1.84 4.41
CA TYR A 198 12.00 -3.25 4.36
C TYR A 198 11.54 -3.72 5.73
N ALA A 199 10.46 -4.49 5.73
CA ALA A 199 9.87 -5.12 6.90
C ALA A 199 9.95 -6.65 6.74
N PRO A 200 10.18 -7.42 7.81
CA PRO A 200 10.12 -8.88 7.72
C PRO A 200 8.68 -9.37 7.61
N ASN A 201 8.44 -10.36 6.77
CA ASN A 201 7.17 -11.09 6.79
C ASN A 201 7.10 -11.95 8.07
N PRO A 202 6.03 -11.86 8.88
CA PRO A 202 5.89 -12.65 10.11
C PRO A 202 6.11 -14.16 9.89
N SER A 203 5.58 -14.71 8.79
CA SER A 203 5.73 -16.14 8.49
C SER A 203 7.18 -16.54 8.22
N TRP A 204 8.02 -15.61 7.76
CA TRP A 204 9.44 -15.86 7.55
C TRP A 204 10.23 -15.85 8.87
N LEU A 205 9.85 -15.00 9.84
CA LEU A 205 10.47 -15.00 11.16
C LEU A 205 10.13 -16.24 11.99
N GLU A 206 8.93 -16.81 11.79
CA GLU A 206 8.47 -18.01 12.50
C GLU A 206 9.03 -19.33 11.93
N ALA A 207 9.65 -19.30 10.75
CA ALA A 207 10.13 -20.49 10.05
C ALA A 207 11.47 -21.04 10.59
N ASN A 208 11.84 -20.72 11.82
CA ASN A 208 13.11 -21.11 12.47
C ASN A 208 12.98 -22.42 13.26
#